data_AF-V9XRA0-F1
#
_entry.id   AF-V9XRA0-F1
#
_cell.length_a   1.000
_cell.length_b   1.000
_cell.length_c   1.000
_cell.angle_alpha   90.00
_cell.angle_beta   90.00
_cell.angle_gamma   90.00
#
_symmetry.space_group_name_H-M   'P 1'
#
loop_
_entity.id
_entity.type
_entity.pdbx_description
1 polymer ?
#
loop_
_entity_poly.entity_id
_entity_poly.type
_entity_poly.pdbx_seq_one_letter_code
_entity_poly.pdbx_strand_id
1 'polypeptide(L)'
;EALDGFIIAVTTGGSIIYVSDSITPLLGHLPCDVLDQNLLNFLPEQEHSEIYKMLSSCMLMTDSASSDYLKTDNELEFYCHLLRGSLNPKEFPTYEYIKFVGNFRSYSNVPNSTCNGFDETVPRAYRTSPGKQICFVATVRLATPQFLKEMCIVEEPLEEFTSRHSLEWKFLFLDHRAPPIIGYLPFEVLGTSGYDYYHIDDLELLARCHEHL
;
A
#
# COMPACT_ATOMS: atom_id res chain seq x y z
N GLU A 1 -12.12 5.75 1.88
CA GLU A 1 -11.13 6.20 0.86
C GLU A 1 -10.82 7.71 0.82
N ALA A 2 -11.54 8.60 1.50
CA ALA A 2 -11.47 10.05 1.32
C ALA A 2 -10.12 10.78 1.61
N LEU A 3 -9.03 10.07 1.91
CA LEU A 3 -7.75 10.69 2.29
C LEU A 3 -6.55 10.26 1.42
N ASP A 4 -6.75 9.45 0.37
CA ASP A 4 -5.69 8.89 -0.49
C ASP A 4 -4.48 8.44 0.30
N GLY A 5 -4.73 7.59 1.30
CA GLY A 5 -3.72 7.16 2.24
C GLY A 5 -3.88 5.74 2.71
N PHE A 6 -2.78 5.21 3.23
CA PHE A 6 -2.65 3.86 3.76
C PHE A 6 -1.96 3.92 5.13
N ILE A 7 -2.10 2.87 5.93
CA ILE A 7 -1.44 2.76 7.23
C ILE A 7 -0.17 1.93 7.05
N ILE A 8 0.92 2.34 7.70
CA ILE A 8 2.17 1.60 7.76
C ILE A 8 2.71 1.60 9.18
N ALA A 9 3.37 0.51 9.58
CA ALA A 9 4.18 0.47 10.78
C ALA A 9 5.61 0.01 10.45
N VAL A 10 6.58 0.79 10.91
CA VAL A 10 8.00 0.60 10.60
C VAL A 10 8.80 0.59 11.90
N THR A 11 9.67 -0.39 12.08
CA THR A 11 10.61 -0.42 13.22
C THR A 11 11.61 0.72 13.15
N THR A 12 12.26 1.06 14.26
CA THR A 12 13.36 2.05 14.27
C THR A 12 14.54 1.64 13.39
N GLY A 13 14.67 0.34 13.06
CA GLY A 13 15.65 -0.18 12.10
C GLY A 13 15.24 -0.07 10.63
N GLY A 14 14.04 0.44 10.34
CA GLY A 14 13.52 0.61 8.99
C GLY A 14 12.75 -0.60 8.44
N SER A 15 12.68 -1.73 9.14
CA SER A 15 11.88 -2.88 8.71
C SER A 15 10.38 -2.59 8.84
N ILE A 16 9.62 -2.83 7.77
CA ILE A 16 8.18 -2.66 7.69
C ILE A 16 7.50 -3.90 8.29
N ILE A 17 6.74 -3.71 9.36
CA ILE A 17 6.08 -4.81 10.10
C ILE A 17 4.57 -4.87 9.85
N TYR A 18 4.02 -3.81 9.27
CA TYR A 18 2.62 -3.76 8.85
C TYR A 18 2.44 -2.75 7.73
N VAL A 19 1.58 -3.07 6.78
CA VAL A 19 1.06 -2.15 5.79
C VAL A 19 -0.38 -2.55 5.48
N SER A 20 -1.28 -1.57 5.33
CA SER A 20 -2.67 -1.83 4.94
C SER A 20 -2.80 -2.10 3.44
N ASP A 21 -3.81 -2.87 3.03
CA ASP A 21 -4.07 -3.23 1.62
C ASP A 21 -4.26 -2.04 0.69
N SER A 22 -4.64 -0.87 1.23
CA SER A 22 -4.75 0.38 0.46
C SER A 22 -3.43 0.86 -0.16
N ILE A 23 -2.27 0.26 0.15
CA ILE A 23 -1.01 0.54 -0.56
C ILE A 23 -1.06 0.12 -2.03
N THR A 24 -1.79 -0.94 -2.37
CA THR A 24 -1.85 -1.49 -3.73
C THR A 24 -2.47 -0.51 -4.73
N PRO A 25 -3.70 0.00 -4.54
CA PRO A 25 -4.26 0.97 -5.47
C PRO A 25 -3.53 2.32 -5.48
N LEU A 26 -2.76 2.65 -4.43
CA LEU A 26 -2.09 3.94 -4.31
C LEU A 26 -0.68 3.97 -4.91
N LEU A 27 0.11 2.93 -4.65
CA LEU A 27 1.52 2.81 -5.04
C LEU A 27 1.80 1.59 -5.91
N GLY A 28 0.84 0.70 -6.17
CA GLY A 28 1.03 -0.47 -7.04
C GLY A 28 1.79 -1.64 -6.41
N HIS A 29 2.00 -1.63 -5.09
CA HIS A 29 2.65 -2.75 -4.38
C HIS A 29 1.65 -3.65 -3.69
N LEU A 30 1.88 -4.97 -3.72
CA LEU A 30 1.13 -5.89 -2.87
C LEU A 30 1.67 -5.83 -1.43
N PRO A 31 0.81 -5.89 -0.39
CA PRO A 31 1.26 -5.88 1.00
C PRO A 31 2.32 -6.94 1.29
N CYS A 32 2.18 -8.15 0.74
CA CYS A 32 3.14 -9.24 0.91
C CYS A 32 4.54 -8.93 0.35
N ASP A 33 4.64 -8.07 -0.66
CA ASP A 33 5.92 -7.69 -1.27
C ASP A 33 6.62 -6.58 -0.46
N VAL A 34 5.86 -5.85 0.35
CA VAL A 34 6.34 -4.72 1.16
C VAL A 34 6.63 -5.12 2.60
N LEU A 35 5.87 -6.08 3.15
CA LEU A 35 6.07 -6.62 4.49
C LEU A 35 7.47 -7.24 4.64
N ASP A 36 8.06 -7.06 5.82
CA ASP A 36 9.40 -7.50 6.21
C ASP A 36 10.56 -6.89 5.40
N GLN A 37 10.29 -6.06 4.40
CA GLN A 37 11.30 -5.29 3.69
C GLN A 37 11.75 -4.06 4.49
N ASN A 38 12.89 -3.49 4.10
CA ASN A 38 13.34 -2.22 4.65
C ASN A 38 12.68 -1.05 3.88
N LEU A 39 12.14 -0.06 4.60
CA LEU A 39 11.55 1.15 4.03
C LEU A 39 12.50 1.85 3.05
N LEU A 40 13.80 1.85 3.35
CA LEU A 40 14.81 2.48 2.50
C LEU A 40 14.87 1.87 1.09
N ASN A 41 14.49 0.60 0.90
CA ASN A 41 14.45 -0.04 -0.41
C ASN A 41 13.46 0.62 -1.37
N PHE A 42 12.48 1.35 -0.82
CA PHE A 42 11.44 2.04 -1.59
C PHE A 42 11.71 3.55 -1.71
N LEU A 43 12.80 4.06 -1.13
CA LEU A 43 13.17 5.47 -1.18
C LEU A 43 14.31 5.71 -2.19
N PRO A 44 14.38 6.88 -2.82
CA PRO A 44 15.59 7.31 -3.51
C PRO A 44 16.79 7.34 -2.55
N GLU A 45 17.96 6.89 -3.02
CA GLU A 45 19.19 6.80 -2.21
C GLU A 45 19.56 8.12 -1.51
N GLN A 46 19.22 9.25 -2.15
CA GLN A 46 19.50 10.60 -1.62
C GLN A 46 18.72 10.91 -0.33
N GLU A 47 17.58 10.25 -0.11
CA GLU A 47 16.71 10.49 1.05
C GLU A 47 17.00 9.55 2.22
N HIS A 48 17.82 8.50 2.03
CA HIS A 48 18.03 7.44 3.01
C HIS A 48 18.53 7.95 4.36
N SER A 49 19.53 8.83 4.35
CA SER A 49 20.17 9.36 5.56
C SER A 49 19.19 10.14 6.43
N GLU A 50 18.37 11.00 5.82
CA GLU A 50 17.43 11.85 6.54
C GLU A 50 16.29 11.03 7.14
N ILE A 51 15.73 10.09 6.38
CA ILE A 51 14.64 9.23 6.88
C ILE A 51 15.14 8.28 7.97
N TYR A 52 16.33 7.69 7.81
CA TYR A 52 16.91 6.85 8.83
C TYR A 52 17.15 7.62 10.15
N LYS A 53 17.63 8.86 10.05
CA LYS A 53 17.80 9.75 11.21
C LYS A 53 16.46 10.07 11.89
N MET A 54 15.41 10.34 11.13
CA MET A 54 14.07 10.60 11.67
C MET A 54 13.51 9.38 12.41
N LEU A 55 13.63 8.17 11.85
CA LEU A 55 13.17 6.93 12.48
C LEU A 55 13.97 6.56 13.74
N SER A 56 15.27 6.83 13.75
CA SER A 56 16.15 6.52 14.88
C SER A 56 16.12 7.57 16.00
N SER A 57 15.63 8.78 15.73
CA SER A 57 15.56 9.89 16.69
C SER A 57 14.82 9.54 17.99
N CYS A 58 13.80 8.68 17.93
CA CYS A 58 13.04 8.28 19.12
C CYS A 58 13.82 7.40 20.11
N MET A 59 14.91 6.74 19.69
CA MET A 59 15.73 5.96 20.63
C MET A 59 16.47 6.84 21.64
N LEU A 60 16.60 8.15 21.37
CA LEU A 60 17.29 9.10 22.25
C LEU A 60 16.40 9.64 23.38
N MET A 61 15.08 9.45 23.30
CA MET A 61 14.10 10.07 24.21
C MET A 61 13.64 9.14 25.35
N THR A 62 13.87 7.83 25.24
CA THR A 62 13.34 6.82 26.19
C THR A 62 14.10 6.70 27.52
N ASP A 63 15.19 7.44 27.75
CA ASP A 63 15.96 7.37 29.01
C ASP A 63 15.42 8.29 30.14
N SER A 64 14.42 9.14 29.86
CA SER A 64 13.81 9.99 30.90
C SER A 64 12.61 9.30 31.55
N ALA A 65 12.85 8.70 32.72
CA ALA A 65 11.82 8.14 33.58
C ALA A 65 10.90 9.22 34.16
N SER A 66 9.86 9.62 33.42
CA SER A 66 8.71 10.32 33.98
C SER A 66 7.45 10.01 33.17
N SER A 67 6.60 9.17 33.78
CA SER A 67 5.23 8.92 33.37
C SER A 67 4.42 10.23 33.46
N ASP A 68 3.49 10.41 32.52
CA ASP A 68 2.27 11.24 32.62
C ASP A 68 2.22 12.66 32.00
N TYR A 69 3.26 13.20 31.35
CA TYR A 69 3.15 14.56 30.75
C TYR A 69 3.53 14.77 29.27
N LEU A 70 3.97 13.76 28.51
CA LEU A 70 4.35 13.94 27.09
C LEU A 70 3.54 13.01 26.17
N LYS A 71 2.33 13.43 25.80
CA LYS A 71 1.56 12.79 24.70
C LYS A 71 1.81 13.43 23.33
N THR A 72 2.40 14.62 23.27
CA THR A 72 2.63 15.40 22.05
C THR A 72 4.02 15.21 21.42
N ASP A 73 5.00 14.65 22.15
CA ASP A 73 6.41 14.61 21.69
C ASP A 73 6.78 13.32 20.93
N ASN A 74 5.82 12.40 20.77
CA ASN A 74 6.00 11.17 20.00
C ASN A 74 5.43 11.27 18.58
N GLU A 75 4.85 12.41 18.21
CA GLU A 75 4.33 12.64 16.86
C GLU A 75 5.48 12.99 15.92
N LEU A 76 5.51 12.34 14.76
CA LEU A 76 6.50 12.58 13.72
C LEU A 76 5.75 12.75 12.39
N GLU A 77 6.06 13.86 11.73
CA GLU A 77 5.60 14.18 10.39
C GLU A 77 6.80 14.41 9.48
N PHE A 78 6.82 13.78 8.31
CA PHE A 78 7.82 14.04 7.28
C PHE A 78 7.27 13.74 5.89
N TYR A 79 8.02 14.17 4.88
CA TYR A 79 7.72 13.93 3.48
C TYR A 79 8.89 13.21 2.83
N CYS A 80 8.61 12.29 1.93
CA CYS A 80 9.62 11.61 1.12
C CYS A 80 9.01 11.09 -0.17
N HIS A 81 9.84 10.52 -1.02
CA HIS A 81 9.42 9.86 -2.25
C HIS A 81 9.36 8.35 -2.05
N LEU A 82 8.21 7.70 -2.33
CA LEU A 82 8.13 6.24 -2.40
C LEU A 82 8.04 5.74 -3.84
N LEU A 83 8.79 4.70 -4.11
CA LEU A 83 8.79 3.95 -5.37
C LEU A 83 7.39 3.39 -5.65
N ARG A 84 6.91 3.57 -6.87
CA ARG A 84 5.72 2.89 -7.38
C ARG A 84 6.06 1.48 -7.84
N GLY A 85 5.19 0.52 -7.57
CA GLY A 85 5.19 -0.79 -8.21
C GLY A 85 4.90 -0.64 -9.69
N SER A 86 5.53 -1.49 -10.50
CA SER A 86 5.25 -1.59 -11.93
C SER A 86 5.08 -3.06 -12.31
N LEU A 87 4.11 -3.33 -13.18
CA LEU A 87 3.90 -4.64 -13.80
C LEU A 87 4.94 -4.91 -14.90
N ASN A 88 5.66 -3.87 -15.34
CA ASN A 88 6.62 -3.93 -16.44
C ASN A 88 8.04 -3.65 -15.94
N PRO A 89 8.90 -4.67 -15.80
CA PRO A 89 10.26 -4.50 -15.26
C PRO A 89 11.20 -3.68 -16.16
N LYS A 90 10.76 -3.28 -17.36
CA LYS A 90 11.52 -2.42 -18.28
C LYS A 90 11.26 -0.92 -18.07
N GLU A 91 10.25 -0.56 -17.30
CA GLU A 91 9.96 0.83 -16.99
C GLU A 91 10.98 1.40 -16.01
N PHE A 92 11.25 2.70 -16.16
CA PHE A 92 12.10 3.40 -15.21
C PHE A 92 11.38 3.53 -13.86
N PRO A 93 12.11 3.45 -12.72
CA PRO A 93 11.51 3.61 -11.41
C PRO A 93 10.86 5.00 -11.30
N THR A 94 9.57 5.00 -10.99
CA THR A 94 8.79 6.21 -10.75
C THR A 94 8.49 6.32 -9.27
N TYR A 95 8.42 7.55 -8.75
CA TYR A 95 8.22 7.81 -7.33
C TYR A 95 7.07 8.78 -7.11
N GLU A 96 6.35 8.60 -6.02
CA GLU A 96 5.32 9.50 -5.54
C GLU A 96 5.82 10.29 -4.34
N TYR A 97 5.56 11.59 -4.33
CA TYR A 97 5.82 12.43 -3.16
C TYR A 97 4.70 12.27 -2.15
N ILE A 98 5.03 11.81 -0.95
CA ILE A 98 4.03 11.44 0.05
C ILE A 98 4.38 11.97 1.42
N LYS A 99 3.35 12.07 2.26
CA LYS A 99 3.40 12.58 3.63
C LYS A 99 3.17 11.45 4.61
N PHE A 100 4.09 11.29 5.56
CA PHE A 100 3.91 10.44 6.74
C PHE A 100 3.43 11.29 7.90
N VAL A 101 2.37 10.87 8.58
CA VAL A 101 1.90 11.46 9.84
C VAL A 101 1.65 10.32 10.81
N GLY A 102 2.42 10.26 11.89
CA GLY A 102 2.35 9.13 12.80
C GLY A 102 2.90 9.40 14.17
N ASN A 103 2.99 8.35 14.98
CA ASN A 103 3.68 8.39 16.25
C ASN A 103 4.42 7.11 16.56
N PHE A 104 5.40 7.23 17.46
CA PHE A 104 6.13 6.07 17.95
C PHE A 104 5.34 5.35 19.04
N ARG A 105 5.24 4.03 18.88
CA ARG A 105 4.55 3.11 19.78
C ARG A 105 5.49 1.99 20.22
N SER A 106 5.43 1.68 21.51
CA SER A 106 6.12 0.52 22.04
C SER A 106 5.24 -0.72 21.93
N TYR A 107 5.81 -1.84 21.51
CA TYR A 107 5.16 -3.15 21.52
C TYR A 107 6.06 -4.19 22.20
N SER A 108 5.42 -5.15 22.88
CA SER A 108 6.08 -6.26 23.55
C SER A 108 5.90 -7.53 22.72
N ASN A 109 6.99 -8.12 22.22
CA ASN A 109 6.94 -9.46 21.64
C ASN A 109 6.91 -10.50 22.77
N VAL A 110 5.88 -11.35 22.82
CA VAL A 110 5.89 -12.61 23.60
C VAL A 110 5.02 -13.67 22.91
N PRO A 111 5.43 -14.95 22.80
CA PRO A 111 6.77 -15.48 22.53
C PRO A 111 6.81 -16.36 21.26
N ASN A 112 8.04 -16.57 20.78
CA ASN A 112 8.43 -17.56 19.79
C ASN A 112 7.72 -18.91 19.96
N SER A 113 7.13 -19.41 18.87
CA SER A 113 6.84 -20.82 18.71
C SER A 113 8.14 -21.63 18.84
N THR A 114 8.34 -22.30 19.97
CA THR A 114 9.36 -23.34 20.11
C THR A 114 8.94 -24.57 19.31
N CYS A 115 9.57 -24.80 18.17
CA CYS A 115 9.68 -26.12 17.57
C CYS A 115 11.16 -26.54 17.51
N ASN A 116 11.52 -27.40 18.47
CA ASN A 116 12.59 -28.41 18.49
C ASN A 116 13.91 -28.18 17.73
N GLY A 117 14.98 -28.00 18.53
CA GLY A 117 16.09 -28.97 18.59
C GLY A 117 17.24 -28.84 17.59
N PHE A 118 18.31 -28.13 17.97
CA PHE A 118 19.67 -28.69 18.10
C PHE A 118 20.59 -27.69 18.81
N ASP A 119 21.42 -28.23 19.70
CA ASP A 119 22.40 -27.53 20.54
C ASP A 119 23.66 -27.23 19.70
N GLU A 120 24.04 -25.95 19.58
CA GLU A 120 25.41 -25.59 19.20
C GLU A 120 25.81 -24.27 19.87
N THR A 121 26.89 -24.37 20.64
CA THR A 121 27.45 -23.41 21.59
C THR A 121 28.19 -22.26 20.90
N VAL A 122 27.75 -21.01 21.11
CA VAL A 122 28.55 -19.79 20.82
C VAL A 122 28.40 -18.76 21.97
N PRO A 123 29.48 -18.11 22.46
CA PRO A 123 29.40 -17.22 23.62
C PRO A 123 28.89 -15.80 23.29
N ARG A 124 27.79 -15.45 23.97
CA ARG A 124 27.33 -14.14 24.51
C ARG A 124 28.17 -12.87 24.25
N ALA A 125 27.70 -12.01 23.34
CA ALA A 125 27.70 -10.55 23.46
C ALA A 125 26.55 -9.99 22.60
N TYR A 126 25.69 -9.15 23.17
CA TYR A 126 24.49 -8.54 22.53
C TYR A 126 23.30 -9.46 22.22
N ARG A 127 22.78 -10.19 23.23
CA ARG A 127 21.32 -10.39 23.27
C ARG A 127 20.73 -9.23 24.05
N THR A 128 20.14 -8.27 23.34
CA THR A 128 19.15 -7.36 23.92
C THR A 128 18.13 -8.20 24.69
N SER A 129 17.78 -7.76 25.91
CA SER A 129 16.68 -8.35 26.69
C SER A 129 15.44 -8.58 25.80
N PRO A 130 14.46 -9.46 26.15
CA PRO A 130 13.17 -9.50 25.45
C PRO A 130 12.45 -8.18 25.75
N GLY A 131 12.87 -7.17 25.02
CA GLY A 131 12.75 -5.77 25.35
C GLY A 131 11.69 -5.17 24.47
N LYS A 132 10.88 -4.31 25.09
CA LYS A 132 9.96 -3.42 24.41
C LYS A 132 10.61 -2.88 23.13
N GLN A 133 10.11 -3.30 21.96
CA GLN A 133 10.50 -2.74 20.68
C GLN A 133 9.66 -1.49 20.42
N ILE A 134 10.19 -0.57 19.61
CA ILE A 134 9.53 0.67 19.23
C ILE A 134 9.32 0.63 17.72
N CYS A 135 8.10 0.92 17.28
CA CYS A 135 7.79 1.16 15.88
C CYS A 135 7.16 2.55 15.70
N PHE A 136 7.37 3.12 14.54
CA PHE A 136 6.65 4.28 14.04
C PHE A 136 5.40 3.79 13.32
N VAL A 137 4.23 4.16 13.83
CA VAL A 137 2.94 3.86 13.20
C VAL A 137 2.43 5.14 12.55
N ALA A 138 2.19 5.11 11.24
CA ALA A 138 1.86 6.29 10.47
C ALA A 138 0.70 6.06 9.52
N THR A 139 -0.07 7.12 9.32
CA THR A 139 -0.90 7.29 8.12
C THR A 139 -0.02 7.94 7.07
N VAL A 140 0.07 7.30 5.91
CA VAL A 140 0.79 7.79 4.74
C VAL A 140 -0.22 8.32 3.75
N ARG A 141 0.00 9.51 3.20
CA ARG A 141 -0.92 10.15 2.26
C ARG A 141 -0.15 10.64 1.05
N LEU A 142 -0.72 10.45 -0.15
CA LEU A 142 -0.14 11.06 -1.34
C LEU A 142 -0.24 12.58 -1.25
N ALA A 143 0.82 13.29 -1.62
CA ALA A 143 0.77 14.76 -1.70
C ALA A 143 -0.11 15.21 -2.88
N THR A 144 -0.14 14.42 -3.96
CA THR A 144 -0.98 14.65 -5.13
C THR A 144 -2.22 13.75 -5.04
N PRO A 145 -3.44 14.32 -5.07
CA PRO A 145 -4.67 13.51 -5.01
C PRO A 145 -4.83 12.65 -6.28
N GLN A 146 -5.34 11.43 -6.11
CA GLN A 146 -5.65 10.52 -7.21
C GLN A 146 -7.17 10.38 -7.35
N PHE A 147 -7.72 10.90 -8.45
CA PHE A 147 -9.17 10.92 -8.69
C PHE A 147 -9.71 9.64 -9.34
N LEU A 148 -8.86 8.89 -10.05
CA LEU A 148 -9.19 7.62 -10.68
C LEU A 148 -8.21 6.57 -10.15
N LYS A 149 -8.74 5.47 -9.62
CA LYS A 149 -7.94 4.36 -9.09
C LYS A 149 -8.53 3.04 -9.55
N GLU A 150 -7.66 2.06 -9.76
CA GLU A 150 -8.09 0.69 -10.00
C GLU A 150 -8.62 0.06 -8.71
N MET A 151 -9.68 -0.72 -8.83
CA MET A 151 -10.22 -1.50 -7.73
C MET A 151 -9.40 -2.79 -7.59
N CYS A 152 -8.40 -2.78 -6.71
CA CYS A 152 -7.48 -3.91 -6.54
C CYS A 152 -7.99 -4.99 -5.56
N ILE A 153 -9.03 -4.70 -4.78
CA ILE A 153 -9.57 -5.62 -3.77
C ILE A 153 -10.96 -6.06 -4.22
N VAL A 154 -11.07 -7.31 -4.65
CA VAL A 154 -12.36 -7.94 -4.93
C VAL A 154 -12.88 -8.52 -3.61
N GLU A 155 -13.80 -7.80 -2.95
CA GLU A 155 -14.35 -8.20 -1.65
C GLU A 155 -15.25 -9.45 -1.72
N GLU A 156 -15.83 -9.76 -2.89
CA GLU A 156 -16.72 -10.91 -3.08
C GLU A 156 -16.24 -11.86 -4.21
N PRO A 157 -16.23 -13.19 -3.99
CA PRO A 157 -15.88 -14.12 -5.05
C PRO A 157 -16.95 -14.11 -6.16
N LEU A 158 -16.52 -13.76 -7.39
CA LEU A 158 -17.30 -13.79 -8.65
C LEU A 158 -18.42 -12.75 -8.78
N GLU A 159 -18.05 -11.47 -8.81
CA GLU A 159 -18.89 -10.42 -9.38
C GLU A 159 -18.90 -10.53 -10.92
N GLU A 160 -19.94 -11.15 -11.49
CA GLU A 160 -20.16 -11.22 -12.93
C GLU A 160 -21.48 -10.57 -13.35
N PHE A 161 -21.48 -9.96 -14.53
CA PHE A 161 -22.68 -9.43 -15.18
C PHE A 161 -22.67 -9.76 -16.68
N THR A 162 -23.83 -9.62 -17.31
CA THR A 162 -23.99 -9.86 -18.75
C THR A 162 -24.46 -8.59 -19.46
N SER A 163 -23.77 -8.25 -20.55
CA SER A 163 -24.19 -7.22 -21.51
C SER A 163 -24.31 -7.81 -22.93
N ARG A 164 -25.11 -7.17 -23.79
CA ARG A 164 -25.15 -7.46 -25.23
C ARG A 164 -24.88 -6.20 -26.01
N HIS A 165 -24.14 -6.33 -27.10
CA HIS A 165 -23.69 -5.22 -27.94
C HIS A 165 -24.16 -5.37 -29.38
N SER A 166 -24.34 -4.24 -30.06
CA SER A 166 -24.55 -4.19 -31.51
C SER A 166 -23.25 -4.47 -32.26
N LEU A 167 -23.32 -4.60 -33.60
CA LEU A 167 -22.11 -4.68 -34.45
C LEU A 167 -21.23 -3.42 -34.37
N GLU A 168 -21.79 -2.26 -34.01
CA GLU A 168 -21.04 -1.03 -33.75
C GLU A 168 -20.50 -0.95 -32.31
N TRP A 169 -20.50 -2.07 -31.57
CA TRP A 169 -20.09 -2.17 -30.17
C TRP A 169 -20.87 -1.27 -29.19
N LYS A 170 -22.12 -0.94 -29.52
CA LYS A 170 -23.03 -0.19 -28.63
C LYS A 170 -23.85 -1.10 -27.73
N PHE A 171 -24.07 -0.71 -26.48
CA PHE A 171 -24.90 -1.47 -25.54
C PHE A 171 -26.35 -1.59 -26.03
N LEU A 172 -26.83 -2.83 -26.17
CA LEU A 172 -28.23 -3.19 -26.46
C LEU A 172 -28.96 -3.75 -25.24
N PHE A 173 -28.22 -4.27 -24.27
CA PHE A 173 -28.75 -4.86 -23.05
C PHE A 173 -27.70 -4.85 -21.95
N LEU A 174 -28.14 -4.62 -20.71
CA LEU A 174 -27.36 -4.76 -19.49
C LEU A 174 -28.25 -5.45 -18.45
N ASP A 175 -27.76 -6.54 -17.83
CA ASP A 175 -28.51 -7.23 -16.79
C ASP A 175 -28.53 -6.45 -15.45
N HIS A 176 -29.36 -6.91 -14.51
CA HIS A 176 -29.55 -6.25 -13.22
C HIS A 176 -28.38 -6.44 -12.23
N ARG A 177 -27.39 -7.28 -12.57
CA ARG A 177 -26.20 -7.52 -11.74
C ARG A 177 -25.11 -6.49 -12.00
N ALA A 178 -25.16 -5.80 -13.14
CA ALA A 178 -24.16 -4.79 -13.50
C ALA A 178 -24.17 -3.54 -12.58
N PRO A 179 -25.30 -2.92 -12.20
CA PRO A 179 -25.26 -1.67 -11.45
C PRO A 179 -24.52 -1.75 -10.10
N PRO A 180 -24.66 -2.84 -9.30
CA PRO A 180 -23.82 -3.01 -8.11
C PRO A 180 -22.31 -3.09 -8.39
N ILE A 181 -21.90 -3.57 -9.57
CA ILE A 181 -20.50 -3.83 -9.93
C ILE A 181 -19.88 -2.58 -10.60
N ILE A 182 -20.53 -2.05 -11.64
CA ILE A 182 -20.00 -0.95 -12.47
C ILE A 182 -20.66 0.41 -12.20
N GLY A 183 -21.64 0.48 -11.30
CA GLY A 183 -22.30 1.71 -10.88
C GLY A 183 -23.38 2.27 -11.83
N TYR A 184 -23.38 1.87 -13.11
CA TYR A 184 -24.33 2.38 -14.10
C TYR A 184 -25.65 1.62 -14.14
N LEU A 185 -26.75 2.36 -14.27
CA LEU A 185 -28.08 1.81 -14.57
C LEU A 185 -28.21 1.54 -16.08
N PRO A 186 -29.03 0.56 -16.51
CA PRO A 186 -29.16 0.22 -17.92
C PRO A 186 -29.49 1.42 -18.82
N PHE A 187 -30.36 2.33 -18.39
CA PHE A 187 -30.75 3.49 -19.20
C PHE A 187 -29.62 4.51 -19.40
N GLU A 188 -28.57 4.50 -18.58
CA GLU A 188 -27.43 5.42 -18.67
C GLU A 188 -26.42 5.00 -19.76
N VAL A 189 -26.40 3.70 -20.11
CA VAL A 189 -25.42 3.14 -21.04
C VAL A 189 -26.03 2.61 -22.34
N LEU A 190 -27.34 2.31 -22.39
CA LEU A 190 -27.95 1.80 -23.61
C LEU A 190 -27.77 2.77 -24.79
N GLY A 191 -27.18 2.27 -25.88
CA GLY A 191 -26.87 3.04 -27.09
C GLY A 191 -25.50 3.74 -27.09
N THR A 192 -24.79 3.79 -25.97
CA THR A 192 -23.40 4.29 -25.91
C THR A 192 -22.42 3.22 -26.36
N SER A 193 -21.21 3.62 -26.78
CA SER A 193 -20.17 2.70 -27.25
C SER A 193 -19.47 2.04 -26.06
N GLY A 194 -19.24 0.73 -26.12
CA GLY A 194 -18.44 0.03 -25.10
C GLY A 194 -17.03 0.61 -24.96
N TYR A 195 -16.46 1.17 -26.04
CA TYR A 195 -15.14 1.80 -26.03
C TYR A 195 -15.06 3.06 -25.16
N ASP A 196 -16.18 3.70 -24.83
CA ASP A 196 -16.21 4.89 -23.99
C ASP A 196 -15.88 4.57 -22.51
N TYR A 197 -15.84 3.29 -22.14
CA TYR A 197 -15.69 2.81 -20.75
C TYR A 197 -14.40 2.01 -20.51
N TYR A 198 -13.61 1.73 -21.54
CA TYR A 198 -12.33 1.03 -21.37
C TYR A 198 -11.19 2.00 -21.06
N HIS A 199 -10.17 1.51 -20.35
CA HIS A 199 -8.95 2.28 -20.15
C HIS A 199 -8.23 2.50 -21.49
N ILE A 200 -7.62 3.68 -21.66
CA ILE A 200 -6.99 4.07 -22.93
C ILE A 200 -5.89 3.09 -23.37
N ASP A 201 -5.15 2.55 -22.41
CA ASP A 201 -4.05 1.62 -22.66
C ASP A 201 -4.54 0.24 -23.15
N ASP A 202 -5.80 -0.11 -22.88
CA ASP A 202 -6.39 -1.39 -23.26
C ASP A 202 -7.12 -1.35 -24.61
N LEU A 203 -7.39 -0.15 -25.14
CA LEU A 203 -8.23 0.04 -26.34
C LEU A 203 -7.65 -0.70 -27.56
N GLU A 204 -6.34 -0.63 -27.78
CA GLU A 204 -5.68 -1.28 -28.92
C GLU A 204 -5.79 -2.81 -28.82
N LEU A 205 -5.60 -3.36 -27.62
CA LEU A 205 -5.69 -4.80 -27.39
C LEU A 205 -7.14 -5.29 -27.60
N LEU A 206 -8.12 -4.57 -27.05
CA LEU A 206 -9.53 -4.89 -27.18
C LEU A 206 -10.01 -4.79 -28.63
N ALA A 207 -9.61 -3.75 -29.35
CA ALA A 207 -9.92 -3.61 -30.77
C ALA A 207 -9.42 -4.81 -31.58
N ARG A 208 -8.19 -5.25 -31.34
CA ARG A 208 -7.63 -6.46 -31.96
C ARG A 208 -8.42 -7.71 -31.60
N CYS A 209 -8.90 -7.86 -30.37
CA CYS A 209 -9.77 -8.99 -29.99
C CYS A 209 -11.10 -8.96 -30.77
N HIS A 210 -11.70 -7.77 -30.96
CA HIS A 210 -12.95 -7.61 -31.70
C HIS A 210 -12.82 -7.85 -33.21
N GLU A 211 -11.66 -7.59 -33.80
CA GLU A 211 -11.40 -7.92 -35.23
C GLU A 211 -11.50 -9.42 -35.53
N HIS A 212 -11.39 -10.28 -34.51
CA HIS A 212 -11.44 -11.74 -34.66
C HIS A 212 -12.83 -12.35 -34.37
N LEU A 213 -13.84 -11.54 -34.08
CA LEU A 213 -15.24 -11.95 -33.83
C LEU A 213 -16.10 -11.84 -35.09
#